data_AF-G3HNE3-F1
#
_entry.id   AF-G3HNE3-F1
#
_cell.length_a   1.000
_cell.length_b   1.000
_cell.length_c   1.000
_cell.angle_alpha   90.00
_cell.angle_beta   90.00
_cell.angle_gamma   90.00
#
_symmetry.space_group_name_H-M   'P 1'
#
loop_
_entity.id
_entity.type
_entity.pdbx_description
1 polymer ?
#
loop_
_entity_poly.entity_id
_entity_poly.type
_entity_poly.pdbx_seq_one_letter_code
_entity_poly.pdbx_strand_id
1 'polypeptide(L)'
;MATFSRQEFFQQLLQGCLLPTVQQGLDQIWLLLTICFACRLLWRLGLPSYLKHASTVAGGFFSLYHFFQLHMVWVVLLSLLCYLVLFLCRHSSHRGVFLSITILIYLLMGEMHMVDTVTWHKMRGAQMIVAMKAVSLGFDLDRGEVGAVPSPVEFMGYLYFVGTIVFGPWISFHSYLQAVQGRPLSRRWLKKVARSLALALLCLVLSTCVGPYLFPYFIPLDGDRLLRK
;
A
#
# COMPACT_ATOMS: atom_id res chain seq x y z
N MET A 1 -40.47 -14.99 6.93
CA MET A 1 -39.50 -13.93 7.27
C MET A 1 -39.58 -13.73 8.77
N ALA A 2 -38.52 -14.04 9.52
CA ALA A 2 -38.46 -13.60 10.91
C ALA A 2 -38.40 -12.08 10.90
N THR A 3 -39.42 -11.42 11.45
CA THR A 3 -39.43 -9.98 11.66
C THR A 3 -38.44 -9.69 12.77
N PHE A 4 -37.16 -9.54 12.41
CA PHE A 4 -36.17 -9.05 13.36
C PHE A 4 -36.66 -7.70 13.89
N SER A 5 -36.74 -7.58 15.20
CA SER A 5 -36.89 -6.27 15.81
C SER A 5 -35.71 -5.39 15.39
N ARG A 6 -35.92 -4.08 15.21
CA ARG A 6 -34.84 -3.16 14.82
C ARG A 6 -33.61 -3.31 15.75
N GLN A 7 -33.83 -3.63 17.02
CA GLN A 7 -32.77 -3.85 18.00
C GLN A 7 -31.93 -5.10 17.72
N GLU A 8 -32.53 -6.23 17.37
CA GLU A 8 -31.80 -7.47 17.02
C GLU A 8 -30.97 -7.30 15.75
N PHE A 9 -31.50 -6.58 14.75
CA PHE A 9 -30.76 -6.24 13.53
C PHE A 9 -29.53 -5.37 13.83
N PHE A 10 -29.68 -4.31 14.64
CA PHE A 10 -28.54 -3.47 15.03
C PHE A 10 -27.51 -4.23 15.88
N GLN A 11 -27.94 -5.13 16.78
CA GLN A 11 -27.02 -5.98 17.54
C GLN A 11 -26.24 -6.94 16.63
N GLN A 12 -26.90 -7.60 15.68
CA GLN A 12 -26.24 -8.47 14.71
C GLN A 12 -25.28 -7.70 13.80
N LEU A 13 -25.64 -6.49 13.35
CA LEU A 13 -24.74 -5.66 12.55
C LEU A 13 -23.49 -5.24 13.35
N LEU A 14 -23.70 -4.86 14.61
CA LEU A 14 -22.64 -4.34 15.48
C LEU A 14 -21.67 -5.45 15.91
N GLN A 15 -22.19 -6.60 16.35
CA GLN A 15 -21.38 -7.75 16.78
C GLN A 15 -20.88 -8.60 15.61
N GLY A 16 -21.68 -8.75 14.56
CA GLY A 16 -21.39 -9.63 13.43
C GLY A 16 -20.52 -9.00 12.34
N CYS A 17 -20.54 -7.66 12.17
CA CYS A 17 -19.78 -7.01 11.11
C CYS A 17 -18.93 -5.84 11.58
N LEU A 18 -19.50 -4.88 12.32
CA LEU A 18 -18.82 -3.62 12.63
C LEU A 18 -17.60 -3.85 13.53
N LEU A 19 -17.77 -4.52 14.67
CA LEU A 19 -16.68 -4.81 15.60
C LEU A 19 -15.55 -5.65 14.95
N PRO A 20 -15.83 -6.79 14.28
CA PRO A 20 -14.77 -7.56 13.64
C PRO A 20 -14.09 -6.80 12.50
N THR A 21 -14.82 -6.02 11.70
CA THR A 21 -14.23 -5.20 10.62
C THR A 21 -13.27 -4.17 11.18
N VAL A 22 -13.67 -3.43 12.22
CA VAL A 22 -12.81 -2.41 12.84
C VAL A 22 -11.59 -3.06 13.47
N GLN A 23 -11.77 -4.18 14.18
CA GLN A 23 -10.67 -4.90 14.80
C GLN A 23 -9.66 -5.41 13.76
N GLN A 24 -10.14 -6.06 12.70
CA GLN A 24 -9.30 -6.52 11.59
C GLN A 24 -8.56 -5.37 10.90
N GLY A 25 -9.23 -4.24 10.65
CA GLY A 25 -8.60 -3.07 10.06
C GLY A 25 -7.51 -2.46 10.95
N LEU A 26 -7.74 -2.42 12.26
CA LEU A 26 -6.75 -1.95 13.23
C LEU A 26 -5.57 -2.90 13.35
N ASP A 27 -5.81 -4.21 13.43
CA ASP A 27 -4.76 -5.24 13.52
C ASP A 27 -3.82 -5.16 12.31
N GLN A 28 -4.35 -4.90 11.12
CA GLN A 28 -3.54 -4.71 9.91
C GLN A 28 -2.77 -3.39 9.93
N ILE A 29 -3.37 -2.27 10.34
CA ILE A 29 -2.73 -0.95 10.18
C ILE A 29 -1.77 -0.62 11.35
N TRP A 30 -2.02 -1.17 12.55
CA TRP A 30 -1.25 -0.87 13.76
C TRP A 30 0.26 -1.09 13.59
N LEU A 31 0.66 -2.22 12.99
CA LEU A 31 2.07 -2.52 12.79
C LEU A 31 2.74 -1.48 11.88
N LEU A 32 2.09 -1.10 10.79
CA LEU A 32 2.64 -0.09 9.87
C LEU A 32 2.75 1.27 10.55
N LEU A 33 1.75 1.66 11.35
CA LEU A 33 1.76 2.92 12.10
C LEU A 33 2.89 2.95 13.13
N THR A 34 3.10 1.87 13.88
CA THR A 34 4.15 1.78 14.90
C THR A 34 5.55 1.87 14.27
N ILE A 35 5.80 1.12 13.20
CA ILE A 35 7.09 1.19 12.48
C ILE A 35 7.29 2.58 11.89
N CYS A 36 6.28 3.17 11.24
CA CYS A 36 6.35 4.53 10.70
C CYS A 36 6.66 5.56 11.79
N PHE A 37 6.03 5.43 12.96
CA PHE A 37 6.27 6.32 14.10
C PHE A 37 7.69 6.16 14.64
N ALA A 38 8.17 4.92 14.81
CA ALA A 38 9.53 4.61 15.23
C ALA A 38 10.57 5.18 14.26
N CYS A 39 10.42 4.96 12.95
CA CYS A 39 11.29 5.53 11.93
C CYS A 39 11.31 7.07 12.00
N ARG A 40 10.14 7.71 12.18
CA ARG A 40 10.09 9.17 12.34
C ARG A 40 10.79 9.65 13.59
N LEU A 41 10.69 8.96 14.72
CA LEU A 41 11.43 9.29 15.93
C LEU A 41 12.94 9.16 15.71
N LEU A 42 13.40 8.10 15.04
CA LEU A 42 14.82 7.92 14.69
C LEU A 42 15.35 9.07 13.83
N TRP A 43 14.58 9.54 12.85
CA TRP A 43 15.01 10.66 12.00
C TRP A 43 15.14 12.00 12.74
N ARG A 44 14.50 12.14 13.92
CA ARG A 44 14.63 13.33 14.77
C ARG A 44 15.97 13.38 15.50
N LEU A 45 16.70 12.27 15.59
CA LEU A 45 18.01 12.19 16.24
C LEU A 45 19.16 12.79 15.41
N GLY A 46 18.87 13.50 14.30
CA GLY A 46 19.89 14.15 13.48
C GLY A 46 20.75 13.17 12.67
N LEU A 47 20.25 11.97 12.39
CA LEU A 47 20.99 10.95 11.64
C LEU A 47 21.37 11.41 10.23
N PRO A 48 22.50 10.93 9.67
CA PRO A 48 22.86 11.16 8.27
C PRO A 48 21.84 10.56 7.31
N SER A 49 21.71 11.12 6.10
CA SER A 49 20.67 10.73 5.13
C SER A 49 20.68 9.24 4.81
N TYR A 50 21.87 8.65 4.64
CA TYR A 50 22.03 7.22 4.39
C TYR A 50 21.37 6.35 5.47
N LEU A 51 21.55 6.67 6.76
CA LEU A 51 20.94 5.91 7.85
C LEU A 51 19.41 6.09 7.88
N LYS A 52 18.90 7.26 7.46
CA LYS A 52 17.45 7.45 7.33
C LYS A 52 16.88 6.56 6.22
N HIS A 53 17.52 6.51 5.05
CA HIS A 53 17.12 5.61 3.97
C HIS A 53 17.24 4.12 4.38
N ALA A 54 18.34 3.73 5.00
CA ALA A 54 18.52 2.37 5.52
C ALA A 54 17.43 1.98 6.53
N SER A 55 17.03 2.91 7.41
CA SER A 55 15.92 2.65 8.34
C SER A 55 14.57 2.45 7.64
N THR A 56 14.31 3.17 6.53
CA THR A 56 13.11 2.92 5.72
C THR A 56 13.15 1.58 5.01
N VAL A 57 14.32 1.18 4.48
CA VAL A 57 14.52 -0.13 3.86
C VAL A 57 14.25 -1.23 4.87
N ALA A 58 14.87 -1.15 6.06
CA ALA A 58 14.71 -2.15 7.11
C ALA A 58 13.25 -2.25 7.58
N GLY A 59 12.60 -1.11 7.87
CA GLY A 59 11.20 -1.10 8.29
C GLY A 59 10.25 -1.60 7.20
N GLY A 60 10.53 -1.29 5.94
CA GLY A 60 9.71 -1.69 4.80
C GLY A 60 9.84 -3.17 4.49
N PHE A 61 11.07 -3.68 4.54
CA PHE A 61 11.35 -5.11 4.38
C PHE A 61 10.73 -5.93 5.51
N PHE A 62 10.85 -5.47 6.76
CA PHE A 62 10.18 -6.10 7.91
C PHE A 62 8.66 -6.11 7.74
N SER A 63 8.07 -4.99 7.29
CA SER A 63 6.64 -4.91 7.00
C SER A 63 6.23 -5.90 5.91
N LEU A 64 6.95 -5.94 4.79
CA LEU A 64 6.71 -6.90 3.71
C LEU A 64 6.77 -8.35 4.20
N TYR A 65 7.76 -8.69 5.01
CA TYR A 65 7.89 -10.02 5.60
C TYR A 65 6.70 -10.36 6.50
N HIS A 66 6.26 -9.43 7.34
CA HIS A 66 5.13 -9.67 8.22
C HIS A 66 3.83 -9.97 7.44
N PHE A 67 3.51 -9.19 6.40
CA PHE A 67 2.27 -9.36 5.64
C PHE A 67 2.32 -10.52 4.64
N PHE A 68 3.44 -10.67 3.92
CA PHE A 68 3.56 -11.59 2.79
C PHE A 68 4.43 -12.80 3.06
N GLN A 69 5.10 -12.89 4.22
CA GLN A 69 5.98 -14.00 4.58
C GLN A 69 7.02 -14.24 3.48
N LEU A 70 7.21 -15.49 3.04
CA LEU A 70 8.14 -15.82 1.94
C LEU A 70 7.71 -15.24 0.58
N HIS A 71 6.44 -14.91 0.37
CA HIS A 71 5.96 -14.37 -0.90
C HIS A 71 6.49 -12.96 -1.19
N MET A 72 7.04 -12.27 -0.19
CA MET A 72 7.73 -10.99 -0.40
C MET A 72 8.89 -11.09 -1.40
N VAL A 73 9.45 -12.29 -1.61
CA VAL A 73 10.54 -12.53 -2.57
C VAL A 73 10.16 -12.02 -3.96
N TRP A 74 8.91 -12.16 -4.39
CA TRP A 74 8.46 -11.64 -5.68
C TRP A 74 8.51 -10.11 -5.75
N VAL A 75 8.09 -9.42 -4.70
CA VAL A 75 8.20 -7.95 -4.61
C VAL A 75 9.67 -7.51 -4.61
N VAL A 76 10.53 -8.27 -3.93
CA VAL A 76 11.97 -8.00 -3.87
C VAL A 76 12.64 -8.22 -5.22
N LEU A 77 12.32 -9.32 -5.90
CA LEU A 77 12.82 -9.62 -7.25
C LEU A 77 12.44 -8.53 -8.25
N LEU A 78 11.18 -8.07 -8.22
CA LEU A 78 10.73 -6.95 -9.03
C LEU A 78 11.56 -5.69 -8.76
N SER A 79 11.80 -5.37 -7.49
CA SER A 79 12.56 -4.19 -7.10
C SER A 79 14.03 -4.25 -7.55
N LEU A 80 14.66 -5.43 -7.43
CA LEU A 80 16.02 -5.66 -7.93
C LEU A 80 16.10 -5.57 -9.45
N LEU A 81 15.13 -6.16 -10.15
CA LEU A 81 15.02 -6.07 -11.61
C LEU A 81 14.85 -4.61 -12.07
N CYS A 82 14.02 -3.83 -11.39
CA CYS A 82 13.84 -2.40 -11.68
C CYS A 82 15.16 -1.62 -11.54
N TYR A 83 15.90 -1.85 -10.45
CA TYR A 83 17.18 -1.18 -10.25
C TYR A 83 18.22 -1.61 -11.30
N LEU A 84 18.27 -2.90 -11.65
CA LEU A 84 19.16 -3.41 -12.68
C LEU A 84 18.89 -2.76 -14.03
N VAL A 85 17.62 -2.65 -14.45
CA VAL A 85 17.25 -1.98 -15.70
C VAL A 85 17.64 -0.50 -15.67
N LEU A 86 17.35 0.22 -14.57
CA LEU A 86 17.76 1.62 -14.44
C LEU A 86 19.29 1.80 -14.48
N PHE A 87 20.04 0.87 -13.89
CA PHE A 87 21.49 0.88 -13.89
C PHE A 87 22.06 0.60 -15.28
N LEU A 88 21.56 -0.42 -15.98
CA LEU A 88 21.97 -0.77 -17.34
C LEU A 88 21.63 0.35 -18.34
N CYS A 89 20.44 0.95 -18.18
CA CYS A 89 19.98 2.05 -19.02
C CYS A 89 20.44 3.43 -18.54
N ARG A 90 21.37 3.55 -17.58
CA ARG A 90 21.70 4.84 -16.94
C ARG A 90 22.12 5.96 -17.90
N HIS A 91 22.67 5.62 -19.06
CA HIS A 91 23.09 6.57 -20.10
C HIS A 91 22.05 6.73 -21.23
N SER A 92 20.98 5.94 -21.22
CA SER A 92 19.89 6.03 -22.21
C SER A 92 18.97 7.21 -21.89
N SER A 93 18.27 7.72 -22.90
CA SER A 93 17.23 8.76 -22.76
C SER A 93 15.82 8.20 -22.57
N HIS A 94 15.65 6.88 -22.61
CA HIS A 94 14.35 6.20 -22.58
C HIS A 94 14.22 5.20 -21.41
N ARG A 95 14.82 5.51 -20.26
CA ARG A 95 14.93 4.63 -19.09
C ARG A 95 13.55 4.23 -18.57
N GLY A 96 12.64 5.19 -18.49
CA GLY A 96 11.27 4.99 -18.04
C GLY A 96 10.49 4.05 -18.95
N VAL A 97 10.70 4.13 -20.27
CA VAL A 97 10.05 3.23 -21.24
C VAL A 97 10.57 1.80 -21.09
N PHE A 98 11.88 1.59 -21.08
CA PHE A 98 12.48 0.26 -20.88
C PHE A 98 12.02 -0.35 -19.56
N LEU A 99 12.07 0.42 -18.47
CA LEU A 99 11.63 0.00 -17.16
C LEU A 99 10.14 -0.39 -17.15
N SER A 100 9.27 0.41 -17.79
CA SER A 100 7.84 0.14 -17.88
C SER A 100 7.55 -1.16 -18.63
N ILE A 101 8.21 -1.39 -19.76
CA ILE A 101 8.06 -2.62 -20.54
C ILE A 101 8.52 -3.83 -19.72
N THR A 102 9.68 -3.75 -19.05
CA THR A 102 10.17 -4.85 -18.21
C THR A 102 9.22 -5.17 -17.06
N ILE A 103 8.72 -4.15 -16.36
CA ILE A 103 7.74 -4.33 -15.27
C ILE A 103 6.44 -4.93 -15.80
N LEU A 104 5.93 -4.46 -16.93
CA LEU A 104 4.71 -4.99 -17.54
C LEU A 104 4.87 -6.47 -17.87
N ILE A 105 5.97 -6.87 -18.51
CA ILE A 105 6.26 -8.28 -18.82
C ILE A 105 6.32 -9.09 -17.54
N TYR A 106 7.01 -8.61 -16.51
CA TYR A 106 7.10 -9.30 -15.22
C TYR A 106 5.73 -9.53 -14.58
N LEU A 107 4.89 -8.50 -14.54
CA LEU A 107 3.53 -8.59 -13.97
C LEU A 107 2.63 -9.52 -14.78
N LEU A 108 2.69 -9.46 -16.11
CA LEU A 108 1.93 -10.34 -17.00
C LEU A 108 2.38 -11.79 -16.90
N MET A 109 3.69 -12.05 -16.83
CA MET A 109 4.22 -13.39 -16.59
C MET A 109 3.73 -13.93 -15.24
N GLY A 110 3.72 -13.09 -14.20
CA GLY A 110 3.16 -13.46 -12.91
C GLY A 110 1.67 -13.80 -12.96
N GLU A 111 0.86 -12.99 -13.65
CA GLU A 111 -0.58 -13.25 -13.79
C GLU A 111 -0.88 -14.52 -14.61
N MET A 112 -0.11 -14.79 -15.67
CA MET A 112 -0.37 -15.90 -16.59
C MET A 112 0.28 -17.22 -16.17
N HIS A 113 1.41 -17.20 -15.47
CA HIS A 113 2.17 -18.40 -15.11
C HIS A 113 2.10 -18.79 -13.63
N MET A 114 1.66 -17.93 -12.70
CA MET A 114 1.50 -18.33 -11.30
C MET A 114 0.22 -19.13 -11.11
N VAL A 115 0.38 -20.45 -10.95
CA VAL A 115 -0.69 -21.44 -10.78
C VAL A 115 -1.54 -21.20 -9.51
N ASP A 116 -1.00 -20.51 -8.49
CA ASP A 116 -1.75 -20.16 -7.28
C ASP A 116 -2.21 -18.70 -7.29
N THR A 117 -3.43 -18.49 -7.80
CA THR A 117 -4.08 -17.18 -7.90
C THR A 117 -4.27 -16.53 -6.53
N VAL A 118 -4.49 -17.31 -5.46
CA VAL A 118 -4.70 -16.80 -4.11
C VAL A 118 -3.45 -16.09 -3.60
N THR A 119 -2.29 -16.73 -3.76
CA THR A 119 -1.00 -16.18 -3.37
C THR A 119 -0.63 -14.95 -4.19
N TRP A 120 -0.84 -15.00 -5.51
CA TRP A 120 -0.57 -13.87 -6.40
C TRP A 120 -1.45 -12.66 -6.05
N HIS A 121 -2.75 -12.85 -5.87
CA HIS A 121 -3.68 -11.78 -5.52
C HIS A 121 -3.35 -11.12 -4.18
N LYS A 122 -2.81 -11.88 -3.21
CA LYS A 122 -2.40 -11.32 -1.91
C LYS A 122 -1.33 -10.24 -2.06
N MET A 123 -0.31 -10.46 -2.88
CA MET A 123 0.86 -9.56 -3.00
C MET A 123 0.81 -8.60 -4.21
N ARG A 124 -0.14 -8.80 -5.13
CA ARG A 124 -0.38 -7.95 -6.31
C ARG A 124 -0.44 -6.46 -5.95
N GLY A 125 -1.14 -6.09 -4.88
CA GLY A 125 -1.26 -4.70 -4.45
C GLY A 125 0.11 -4.04 -4.17
N ALA A 126 0.97 -4.72 -3.42
CA ALA A 126 2.31 -4.22 -3.10
C ALA A 126 3.21 -4.13 -4.35
N GLN A 127 3.13 -5.12 -5.25
CA GLN A 127 3.86 -5.08 -6.53
C GLN A 127 3.43 -3.91 -7.40
N MET A 128 2.12 -3.62 -7.48
CA MET A 128 1.60 -2.48 -8.23
C MET A 128 2.14 -1.15 -7.68
N ILE A 129 2.22 -1.00 -6.36
CA ILE A 129 2.79 0.21 -5.73
C ILE A 129 4.27 0.36 -6.09
N VAL A 130 5.05 -0.72 -5.97
CA VAL A 130 6.47 -0.73 -6.35
C VAL A 130 6.65 -0.40 -7.83
N ALA A 131 5.85 -1.03 -8.70
CA ALA A 131 5.84 -0.78 -10.14
C ALA A 131 5.56 0.69 -10.45
N MET A 132 4.49 1.26 -9.90
CA MET A 132 4.13 2.67 -10.12
C MET A 132 5.25 3.60 -9.66
N LYS A 133 5.84 3.35 -8.48
CA LYS A 133 6.95 4.16 -7.97
C LYS A 133 8.17 4.10 -8.88
N ALA A 134 8.56 2.89 -9.30
CA ALA A 134 9.72 2.67 -10.14
C ALA A 134 9.54 3.31 -11.52
N VAL A 135 8.39 3.08 -12.17
CA VAL A 135 8.05 3.67 -13.47
C VAL A 135 8.06 5.20 -13.40
N SER A 136 7.41 5.79 -12.40
CA SER A 136 7.43 7.25 -12.22
C SER A 136 8.84 7.78 -12.06
N LEU A 137 9.68 7.14 -11.23
CA LEU A 137 11.08 7.55 -11.09
C LEU A 137 11.85 7.42 -12.40
N GLY A 138 11.62 6.37 -13.18
CA GLY A 138 12.22 6.20 -14.51
C GLY A 138 11.87 7.34 -15.47
N PHE A 139 10.61 7.76 -15.51
CA PHE A 139 10.19 8.90 -16.32
C PHE A 139 10.66 10.25 -15.78
N ASP A 140 10.72 10.42 -14.46
CA ASP A 140 11.27 11.64 -13.83
C ASP A 140 12.77 11.79 -14.15
N LEU A 141 13.51 10.67 -14.25
CA LEU A 141 14.91 10.64 -14.71
C LEU A 141 15.04 10.99 -16.19
N ASP A 142 14.13 10.52 -17.05
CA ASP A 142 14.13 10.84 -18.49
C ASP A 142 13.82 12.32 -18.74
N ARG A 143 12.97 12.93 -17.91
CA ARG A 143 12.63 14.37 -17.96
C ARG A 143 13.69 15.28 -17.34
N GLY A 144 14.66 14.73 -16.61
CA GLY A 144 15.67 15.50 -15.89
C GLY A 144 15.18 16.14 -14.60
N GLU A 145 13.99 15.79 -14.10
CA GLU A 145 13.48 16.21 -12.79
C GLU A 145 14.33 15.63 -11.64
N VAL A 146 14.95 14.46 -11.89
CA VAL A 146 15.93 13.84 -11.01
C VAL A 146 17.28 13.81 -11.72
N GLY A 147 18.26 14.54 -11.19
CA GLY A 147 19.53 14.79 -11.89
C GLY A 147 20.41 13.56 -12.16
N ALA A 148 20.26 12.49 -11.37
CA ALA A 148 21.00 11.24 -11.56
C ALA A 148 20.24 10.04 -10.98
N VAL A 149 20.59 8.84 -11.43
CA VAL A 149 20.06 7.60 -10.84
C VAL A 149 20.42 7.57 -9.35
N PRO A 150 19.44 7.44 -8.44
CA PRO A 150 19.69 7.44 -7.00
C PRO A 150 20.53 6.23 -6.59
N SER A 151 21.21 6.34 -5.45
CA SER A 151 21.98 5.22 -4.91
C SER A 151 21.08 4.00 -4.62
N PRO A 152 21.62 2.77 -4.58
CA PRO A 152 20.81 1.58 -4.30
C PRO A 152 19.97 1.71 -3.02
N VAL A 153 20.53 2.34 -1.98
CA VAL A 153 19.86 2.50 -0.68
C VAL A 153 18.75 3.55 -0.73
N GLU A 154 18.95 4.65 -1.47
CA GLU A 154 17.90 5.66 -1.69
C GLU A 154 16.75 5.09 -2.52
N PHE A 155 17.08 4.36 -3.59
CA PHE A 155 16.11 3.69 -4.46
C PHE A 155 15.28 2.66 -3.68
N MET A 156 15.95 1.76 -2.96
CA MET A 156 15.27 0.74 -2.16
C MET A 156 14.47 1.37 -1.02
N GLY A 157 14.96 2.45 -0.39
CA GLY A 157 14.23 3.16 0.65
C GLY A 157 12.96 3.84 0.12
N TYR A 158 13.00 4.33 -1.12
CA TYR A 158 11.82 4.90 -1.79
C TYR A 158 10.78 3.83 -2.12
N LEU A 159 11.20 2.72 -2.72
CA LEU A 159 10.30 1.61 -3.04
C LEU A 159 9.69 1.04 -1.76
N TYR A 160 10.52 0.69 -0.78
CA TYR A 160 10.12 0.08 0.49
C TYR A 160 9.77 1.10 1.57
N PHE A 161 9.36 2.32 1.19
CA PHE A 161 8.90 3.28 2.17
C PHE A 161 7.73 2.70 2.97
N VAL A 162 7.95 2.50 4.28
CA VAL A 162 7.03 1.80 5.21
C VAL A 162 5.60 2.30 5.10
N GLY A 163 5.43 3.63 5.01
CA GLY A 163 4.11 4.25 4.99
C GLY A 163 3.31 3.98 3.71
N THR A 164 3.93 3.44 2.66
CA THR A 164 3.24 3.19 1.39
C THR A 164 3.43 1.81 0.79
N ILE A 165 4.36 0.98 1.25
CA ILE A 165 4.71 -0.28 0.57
C ILE A 165 3.58 -1.33 0.54
N VAL A 166 2.73 -1.41 1.57
CA VAL A 166 1.64 -2.44 1.62
C VAL A 166 0.30 -1.87 1.18
N PHE A 167 -0.19 -0.83 1.86
CA PHE A 167 -1.55 -0.28 1.69
C PHE A 167 -1.58 1.20 1.32
N GLY A 168 -0.44 1.82 1.01
CA GLY A 168 -0.43 3.26 0.77
C GLY A 168 -0.53 3.65 -0.69
N PRO A 169 -0.83 4.93 -0.95
CA PRO A 169 -0.88 5.45 -2.30
C PRO A 169 0.51 5.53 -2.92
N TRP A 170 0.55 5.63 -4.24
CA TRP A 170 1.72 6.11 -4.94
C TRP A 170 2.12 7.51 -4.44
N ILE A 171 3.43 7.72 -4.29
CA ILE A 171 4.03 9.01 -3.94
C ILE A 171 5.22 9.26 -4.86
N SER A 172 5.48 10.51 -5.22
CA SER A 172 6.66 10.86 -6.02
C SER A 172 7.95 10.74 -5.22
N PHE A 173 9.08 10.57 -5.91
CA PHE A 173 10.40 10.47 -5.29
C PHE A 173 10.75 11.71 -4.45
N HIS A 174 10.43 12.91 -4.95
CA HIS A 174 10.61 14.16 -4.21
C HIS A 174 9.78 14.21 -2.91
N SER A 175 8.53 13.73 -2.95
CA SER A 175 7.68 13.65 -1.74
C SER A 175 8.25 12.70 -0.69
N TYR A 176 8.85 11.59 -1.14
CA TYR A 176 9.57 10.67 -0.28
C TYR A 176 10.80 11.33 0.37
N LEU A 177 11.64 12.04 -0.39
CA LEU A 177 12.79 12.75 0.16
C LEU A 177 12.38 13.76 1.24
N GLN A 178 11.29 14.53 1.01
CA GLN A 178 10.73 15.42 2.03
C GLN A 178 10.21 14.68 3.27
N ALA A 179 9.66 13.48 3.10
CA ALA A 179 9.20 12.66 4.22
C ALA A 179 10.37 12.18 5.08
N VAL A 180 11.46 11.74 4.44
CA VAL A 180 12.70 11.28 5.10
C VAL A 180 13.45 12.43 5.80
N GLN A 181 13.40 13.65 5.25
CA GLN A 181 13.96 14.83 5.91
C GLN A 181 13.35 15.08 7.30
N GLY A 182 12.13 14.61 7.55
CA GLY A 182 11.57 14.50 8.90
C GLY A 182 10.91 15.80 9.37
N ARG A 183 9.70 16.07 8.87
CA ARG A 183 8.86 17.18 9.37
C ARG A 183 8.59 17.03 10.88
N PRO A 184 8.55 18.12 11.66
CA PRO A 184 8.34 18.05 13.10
C PRO A 184 6.99 17.41 13.46
N LEU A 185 7.01 16.55 14.48
CA LEU A 185 5.82 15.93 15.06
C LEU A 185 5.07 16.99 15.88
N SER A 186 4.12 17.68 15.23
CA SER A 186 3.29 18.69 15.88
C SER A 186 1.96 18.10 16.39
N ARG A 187 1.33 18.77 17.35
CA ARG A 187 -0.04 18.42 17.79
C ARG A 187 -1.04 18.44 16.62
N ARG A 188 -0.85 19.33 15.64
CA ARG A 188 -1.67 19.39 14.41
C ARG A 188 -1.48 18.14 13.55
N TRP A 189 -0.25 17.63 13.44
CA TRP A 189 0.03 16.38 12.74
C TRP A 189 -0.67 15.19 13.41
N LEU A 190 -0.60 15.09 14.75
CA LEU A 190 -1.27 14.00 15.48
C LEU A 190 -2.80 14.05 15.31
N LYS A 191 -3.41 15.25 15.41
CA LYS A 191 -4.84 15.43 15.12
C LYS A 191 -5.20 15.02 13.70
N LYS A 192 -4.34 15.33 12.72
CA LYS A 192 -4.54 14.92 11.31
C LYS A 192 -4.49 13.39 11.17
N VAL A 193 -3.50 12.73 11.78
CA VAL A 193 -3.38 11.26 11.75
C VAL A 193 -4.62 10.61 12.37
N ALA A 194 -5.03 11.06 13.56
CA ALA A 194 -6.21 10.52 14.24
C ALA A 194 -7.49 10.71 13.41
N ARG A 195 -7.71 11.90 12.83
CA ARG A 195 -8.87 12.17 11.96
C ARG A 195 -8.84 11.31 10.70
N SER A 196 -7.69 11.16 10.05
CA SER A 196 -7.54 10.32 8.86
C SER A 196 -7.79 8.84 9.18
N LEU A 197 -7.31 8.34 10.31
CA LEU A 197 -7.57 6.96 10.75
C LEU A 197 -9.06 6.74 11.02
N ALA A 198 -9.71 7.66 11.73
CA ALA A 198 -11.15 7.58 12.00
C ALA A 198 -11.98 7.57 10.70
N LEU A 199 -11.65 8.44 9.75
CA LEU A 199 -12.31 8.47 8.44
C LEU A 199 -12.05 7.19 7.64
N ALA A 200 -10.83 6.66 7.67
CA ALA A 200 -10.50 5.41 6.97
C ALA A 200 -11.27 4.22 7.55
N LEU A 201 -11.36 4.10 8.87
CA LEU A 201 -12.16 3.06 9.53
C LEU A 201 -13.66 3.22 9.24
N LEU A 202 -14.16 4.46 9.22
CA LEU A 202 -15.54 4.73 8.82
C LEU A 202 -15.81 4.29 7.39
N CYS A 203 -14.94 4.65 6.44
CA CYS A 203 -15.06 4.21 5.04
C CYS A 203 -15.01 2.68 4.92
N LEU A 204 -14.14 2.02 5.68
CA LEU A 204 -14.05 0.56 5.70
C LEU A 204 -15.35 -0.08 6.21
N VAL A 205 -15.88 0.40 7.34
CA VAL A 205 -17.15 -0.09 7.88
C VAL A 205 -18.31 0.17 6.91
N LEU A 206 -18.36 1.33 6.28
CA LEU A 206 -19.40 1.64 5.30
C LEU A 206 -19.32 0.71 4.08
N SER A 207 -18.12 0.42 3.58
CA SER A 207 -17.96 -0.44 2.40
C SER A 207 -18.21 -1.92 2.70
N THR A 208 -17.81 -2.42 3.88
CA THR A 208 -17.95 -3.85 4.22
C THR A 208 -19.27 -4.19 4.91
N CYS A 209 -19.77 -3.31 5.78
CA CYS A 209 -20.94 -3.60 6.61
C CYS A 209 -22.21 -2.92 6.15
N VAL A 210 -22.15 -1.86 5.35
CA VAL A 210 -23.35 -1.15 4.87
C VAL A 210 -23.57 -1.41 3.38
N GLY A 211 -22.50 -1.41 2.58
CA GLY A 211 -22.54 -1.72 1.15
C GLY A 211 -23.33 -2.98 0.80
N PRO A 212 -23.02 -4.15 1.39
CA PRO A 212 -23.73 -5.40 1.10
C PRO A 212 -25.22 -5.40 1.48
N TYR A 213 -25.68 -4.51 2.36
CA TYR A 213 -27.10 -4.37 2.69
C TYR A 213 -27.82 -3.35 1.79
N LEU A 214 -27.10 -2.35 1.28
CA LEU A 214 -27.62 -1.38 0.32
C LEU A 214 -27.81 -2.00 -1.07
N PHE A 215 -26.88 -2.86 -1.52
CA PHE A 215 -26.93 -3.46 -2.86
C PHE A 215 -28.21 -4.28 -3.14
N PRO A 216 -28.65 -5.19 -2.26
CA PRO A 216 -29.91 -5.92 -2.42
C PRO A 216 -31.17 -5.03 -2.39
N TYR A 217 -31.08 -3.84 -1.77
CA TYR A 217 -32.18 -2.87 -1.75
C TYR A 217 -32.33 -2.13 -3.08
N PHE A 218 -31.22 -1.86 -3.78
CA PHE A 218 -31.21 -1.17 -5.08
C PHE A 218 -31.26 -2.12 -6.29
N ILE A 219 -30.75 -3.35 -6.16
CA ILE A 219 -30.77 -4.38 -7.19
C ILE A 219 -31.25 -5.67 -6.53
N PRO A 220 -32.56 -5.99 -6.58
CA PRO A 220 -33.06 -7.26 -6.08
C PRO A 220 -32.48 -8.39 -6.95
N LEU A 221 -31.48 -9.09 -6.42
CA LEU A 221 -30.91 -10.29 -7.05
C LEU A 221 -31.82 -11.52 -6.89
N ASP A 222 -32.84 -11.44 -6.03
CA ASP A 222 -33.98 -12.34 -6.04
C ASP A 222 -35.04 -11.77 -6.99
N GLY A 223 -34.93 -12.16 -8.27
CA GLY A 223 -35.90 -11.77 -9.27
C GLY A 223 -37.34 -12.13 -8.84
N ASP A 224 -38.24 -11.15 -8.91
CA ASP A 224 -39.72 -11.14 -9.04
C ASP A 224 -40.54 -12.45 -8.98
N ARG A 225 -40.16 -13.46 -8.20
CA ARG A 225 -40.91 -14.71 -8.04
C ARG A 225 -41.50 -14.94 -6.67
N LEU A 226 -41.25 -14.03 -5.71
CA LEU A 226 -41.81 -14.13 -4.35
C LEU A 226 -42.85 -13.05 -4.00
N LEU A 227 -43.20 -12.15 -4.93
CA LEU A 227 -44.28 -11.15 -4.78
C LEU A 227 -45.61 -11.54 -5.44
N ARG A 228 -45.82 -12.82 -5.75
CA ARG A 228 -47.14 -13.38 -6.09
C ARG A 228 -47.60 -14.35 -5.00
N LYS A 229 -48.18 -13.79 -3.95
CA LYS A 229 -49.35 -14.38 -3.29
C LYS A 229 -50.38 -13.28 -3.12
#